data_AF-A0A0D3LKU9-F1
#
_entry.id   AF-A0A0D3LKU9-F1
#
_cell.length_a   1.000
_cell.length_b   1.000
_cell.length_c   1.000
_cell.angle_alpha   90.00
_cell.angle_beta   90.00
_cell.angle_gamma   90.00
#
_symmetry.space_group_name_H-M   'P 1'
#
loop_
_entity.id
_entity.type
_entity.pdbx_description
1 polymer ?
#
loop_
_entity_poly.entity_id
_entity_poly.type
_entity_poly.pdbx_seq_one_letter_code
_entity_poly.pdbx_strand_id
1 'polypeptide(L)'
;MYPFWSVIPQEIVYRTWYYQRYGDLFASQRTSIFVNSLLFGFAHIVFGNGVAIVGAFLVSLIFSHTYTKYNSLLVVSIEHFFYGVMIFTLGMGKYFM
;
A
#
# COMPACT_ATOMS: atom_id res chain seq x y z
N MET A 1 19.00 4.73 -1.82
CA MET A 1 18.20 5.97 -1.92
C MET A 1 16.89 5.80 -2.69
N TYR A 2 16.41 4.57 -2.91
CA TYR A 2 15.27 4.31 -3.81
C TYR A 2 13.85 4.32 -3.17
N PRO A 3 13.61 4.12 -1.86
CA PRO A 3 12.23 3.87 -1.42
C PRO A 3 11.37 5.14 -1.25
N PHE A 4 11.94 6.34 -1.13
CA PHE A 4 11.11 7.52 -0.84
C PHE A 4 10.29 7.98 -2.05
N TRP A 5 10.94 8.06 -3.22
CA TRP A 5 10.28 8.53 -4.45
C TRP A 5 9.26 7.53 -5.00
N SER A 6 9.42 6.24 -4.71
CA SER A 6 8.47 5.23 -5.13
C SER A 6 7.19 5.21 -4.28
N VAL A 7 7.24 5.64 -3.02
CA VAL A 7 6.10 5.59 -2.09
C VAL A 7 5.01 6.59 -2.48
N ILE A 8 5.37 7.84 -2.77
CA ILE A 8 4.38 8.91 -2.98
C ILE A 8 3.43 8.59 -4.16
N PRO A 9 3.90 8.18 -5.36
CA PRO A 9 3.00 7.83 -6.46
C PRO A 9 2.07 6.68 -6.12
N GLN A 10 2.57 5.67 -5.38
CA GLN A 10 1.75 4.53 -4.96
C GLN A 10 0.65 4.97 -3.99
N GLU A 11 0.97 5.79 -2.99
CA GLU A 11 -0.02 6.27 -2.03
C GLU A 11 -1.03 7.25 -2.66
N ILE A 12 -0.62 8.06 -3.65
CA ILE A 12 -1.55 8.90 -4.42
C ILE A 12 -2.59 8.04 -5.14
N VAL A 13 -2.15 6.99 -5.84
CA VAL A 13 -3.05 6.11 -6.62
C VAL A 13 -3.96 5.30 -5.69
N TYR A 14 -3.36 4.61 -4.72
CA TYR A 14 -4.08 3.64 -3.92
C TYR A 14 -4.73 4.23 -2.67
N ARG A 15 -4.38 5.43 -2.21
CA ARG A 15 -5.11 6.06 -1.11
C ARG A 15 -6.00 7.16 -1.63
N THR A 16 -5.40 8.24 -2.14
CA THR A 16 -6.16 9.42 -2.50
C THR A 16 -7.12 9.15 -3.66
N TRP A 17 -6.60 8.74 -4.80
CA TRP A 17 -7.43 8.55 -6.00
C TRP A 17 -8.44 7.41 -5.81
N TYR A 18 -8.00 6.30 -5.23
CA TYR A 18 -8.91 5.18 -4.96
C TYR A 18 -10.07 5.58 -4.03
N TYR A 19 -9.80 6.17 -2.87
CA TYR A 19 -10.86 6.47 -1.90
C TYR A 19 -11.77 7.60 -2.36
N GLN A 20 -11.24 8.57 -3.12
CA GLN A 20 -12.06 9.62 -3.72
C GLN A 20 -13.01 9.08 -4.80
N ARG A 21 -12.60 8.06 -5.57
CA ARG A 21 -13.36 7.63 -6.76
C ARG A 21 -14.18 6.36 -6.55
N TYR A 22 -13.65 5.42 -5.76
CA TYR A 22 -14.19 4.08 -5.57
C TYR A 22 -14.53 3.76 -4.12
N GLY A 23 -14.10 4.61 -3.17
CA GLY A 23 -14.33 4.40 -1.73
C GLY A 23 -15.80 4.16 -1.39
N ASP A 24 -16.67 5.01 -1.93
CA ASP A 24 -18.11 5.02 -1.69
C ASP A 24 -18.91 3.99 -2.52
N LEU A 25 -18.24 3.24 -3.41
CA LEU A 25 -18.89 2.13 -4.13
C LEU A 25 -19.20 0.95 -3.21
N PHE A 26 -18.56 0.89 -2.04
CA PHE A 26 -18.72 -0.18 -1.09
C PHE A 26 -19.52 0.31 0.13
N ALA A 27 -20.53 -0.45 0.53
CA ALA A 27 -21.36 -0.14 1.70
C ALA A 27 -20.59 -0.17 3.03
N SER A 28 -19.38 -0.74 3.05
CA SER A 28 -18.54 -0.91 4.23
C SER A 28 -17.13 -0.42 3.95
N GLN A 29 -16.63 0.45 4.84
CA GLN A 29 -15.24 0.91 4.83
C GLN A 29 -14.26 -0.26 4.92
N ARG A 30 -14.59 -1.32 5.68
CA ARG A 30 -13.75 -2.53 5.78
C ARG A 30 -13.63 -3.25 4.44
N THR A 31 -14.73 -3.33 3.69
CA THR A 31 -14.74 -3.92 2.34
C THR A 31 -13.92 -3.07 1.38
N SER A 32 -14.08 -1.74 1.44
CA SER A 32 -13.29 -0.81 0.64
C SER A 32 -11.79 -0.92 0.94
N ILE A 33 -11.41 -1.05 2.22
CA ILE A 33 -10.03 -1.31 2.66
C ILE A 33 -9.51 -2.61 2.06
N PHE A 34 -10.25 -3.70 2.19
CA PHE A 34 -9.83 -5.01 1.68
C PHE A 34 -9.63 -4.99 0.16
N VAL A 35 -10.56 -4.41 -0.60
CA VAL A 35 -10.45 -4.28 -2.06
C VAL A 35 -9.26 -3.41 -2.43
N ASN A 36 -9.07 -2.28 -1.76
CA ASN A 36 -7.93 -1.43 -1.99
C ASN A 36 -6.59 -2.15 -1.79
N SER A 37 -6.50 -2.94 -0.71
CA SER A 37 -5.32 -3.72 -0.39
C SER A 37 -5.09 -4.86 -1.38
N LEU A 38 -6.16 -5.50 -1.88
CA LEU A 38 -6.07 -6.49 -2.97
C LEU A 38 -5.50 -5.88 -4.23
N LEU A 39 -5.97 -4.70 -4.64
CA LEU A 39 -5.46 -4.00 -5.83
C LEU A 39 -4.00 -3.60 -5.68
N PHE A 40 -3.61 -3.11 -4.49
CA PHE A 40 -2.22 -2.77 -4.19
C PHE A 40 -1.32 -4.01 -4.22
N GLY A 41 -1.75 -5.12 -3.63
CA GLY A 41 -1.05 -6.40 -3.71
C GLY A 41 -0.90 -6.89 -5.15
N PHE A 42 -1.97 -6.82 -5.93
CA PHE A 42 -1.95 -7.19 -7.35
C PHE A 42 -0.98 -6.34 -8.17
N ALA A 43 -0.85 -5.04 -7.87
CA ALA A 43 0.14 -4.17 -8.53
C ALA A 43 1.58 -4.68 -8.42
N HIS A 44 1.87 -5.46 -7.37
CA HIS A 44 3.19 -6.05 -7.13
C HIS A 44 3.43 -7.34 -7.93
N ILE A 45 2.49 -7.76 -8.79
CA ILE A 45 2.70 -8.87 -9.74
C ILE A 45 3.90 -8.63 -10.67
N VAL A 46 4.28 -7.37 -10.88
CA VAL A 46 5.44 -6.97 -11.70
C VAL A 46 6.76 -7.56 -11.21
N PHE A 47 6.87 -7.93 -9.93
CA PHE A 47 8.05 -8.57 -9.34
C PHE A 47 8.11 -10.09 -9.58
N GLY A 48 7.11 -10.66 -10.27
CA GLY A 48 7.13 -12.06 -10.72
C GLY A 48 7.12 -13.11 -9.60
N ASN A 49 6.82 -12.73 -8.35
CA ASN A 49 6.80 -13.64 -7.21
C ASN A 49 5.60 -13.40 -6.29
N GLY A 50 5.03 -14.49 -5.75
CA GLY A 50 3.85 -14.42 -4.88
C GLY A 50 4.12 -13.76 -3.53
N VAL A 51 5.38 -13.74 -3.07
CA VAL A 51 5.76 -13.12 -1.79
C VAL A 51 5.54 -11.61 -1.86
N ALA A 52 5.88 -10.96 -2.98
CA ALA A 52 5.63 -9.54 -3.19
C ALA A 52 4.13 -9.21 -3.17
N ILE A 53 3.30 -10.02 -3.83
CA ILE A 53 1.85 -9.83 -3.90
C ILE A 53 1.22 -9.95 -2.50
N VAL A 54 1.51 -11.05 -1.80
CA VAL A 54 0.93 -11.31 -0.47
C VAL A 54 1.47 -10.31 0.56
N GLY A 55 2.77 -10.02 0.54
CA GLY A 55 3.38 -9.04 1.44
C GLY A 55 2.82 -7.64 1.26
N ALA A 56 2.73 -7.17 0.00
CA ALA A 56 2.14 -5.88 -0.32
C ALA A 56 0.65 -5.81 0.07
N PHE A 57 -0.11 -6.88 -0.16
CA PHE A 57 -1.50 -6.97 0.29
C PHE A 57 -1.61 -6.78 1.81
N LEU A 58 -0.86 -7.57 2.60
CA LEU A 58 -0.92 -7.55 4.06
C LEU A 58 -0.53 -6.19 4.63
N VAL A 59 0.54 -5.59 4.12
CA VAL A 59 1.01 -4.28 4.57
C VAL A 59 0.03 -3.18 4.14
N SER A 60 -0.56 -3.28 2.94
CA SER A 60 -1.55 -2.32 2.47
C SER A 60 -2.83 -2.32 3.30
N LEU A 61 -3.18 -3.41 4.00
CA LEU A 61 -4.30 -3.39 4.96
C LEU A 61 -4.06 -2.36 6.07
N ILE A 62 -2.82 -2.24 6.53
CA ILE A 62 -2.39 -1.27 7.54
C ILE A 62 -2.46 0.14 6.94
N PHE A 63 -1.82 0.36 5.79
CA PHE A 63 -1.78 1.68 5.14
C PHE A 63 -3.17 2.22 4.80
N SER A 64 -4.01 1.35 4.27
CA SER A 64 -5.39 1.64 3.90
C SER A 64 -6.24 1.98 5.13
N HIS A 65 -6.05 1.28 6.24
CA HIS A 65 -6.65 1.62 7.53
C HIS A 65 -6.13 2.96 8.09
N THR A 66 -4.82 3.18 8.08
CA THR A 66 -4.20 4.44 8.53
C THR A 66 -4.71 5.63 7.73
N TYR A 67 -4.73 5.53 6.40
CA TYR A 67 -5.24 6.60 5.55
C TYR A 67 -6.71 6.91 5.84
N THR A 68 -7.56 5.89 5.95
CA THR A 68 -8.99 6.11 6.20
C THR A 68 -9.29 6.63 7.61
N LYS A 69 -8.41 6.35 8.59
CA LYS A 69 -8.53 6.86 9.95
C LYS A 69 -8.06 8.31 10.07
N TYR A 70 -6.95 8.67 9.43
CA TYR A 70 -6.31 9.98 9.59
C TYR A 70 -6.53 10.94 8.43
N ASN A 71 -7.09 10.46 7.30
CA ASN A 71 -7.30 11.20 6.05
C ASN A 71 -6.07 12.00 5.60
N SER A 72 -4.87 11.43 5.78
CA SER A 72 -3.59 12.11 5.53
C SER A 72 -2.68 11.28 4.66
N LEU A 73 -2.41 11.79 3.46
CA LEU A 73 -1.44 11.19 2.53
C LEU A 73 -0.03 11.21 3.12
N LEU A 74 0.33 12.25 3.88
CA LEU A 74 1.65 12.38 4.48
C LEU A 74 1.88 11.28 5.54
N VAL A 75 0.91 11.06 6.42
CA VAL A 75 1.02 10.05 7.49
C VAL A 75 1.22 8.66 6.90
N VAL A 76 0.39 8.27 5.94
CA VAL A 76 0.52 6.95 5.30
C VAL A 76 1.80 6.83 4.46
N SER A 77 2.29 7.91 3.86
CA SER A 77 3.57 7.89 3.13
C SER A 77 4.77 7.70 4.06
N ILE A 78 4.76 8.34 5.24
CA ILE A 78 5.79 8.13 6.26
C ILE A 78 5.74 6.69 6.79
N GLU A 79 4.53 6.19 7.07
CA GLU A 79 4.32 4.80 7.48
C GLU A 79 4.87 3.84 6.42
N HIS A 80 4.48 4.00 5.16
CA HIS A 80 4.94 3.16 4.06
C HIS A 80 6.46 3.22 3.89
N PHE A 81 7.06 4.41 4.00
CA PHE A 81 8.53 4.53 3.98
C PHE A 81 9.20 3.64 5.04
N PHE A 82 8.72 3.65 6.30
CA PHE A 82 9.32 2.84 7.36
C PHE A 82 9.12 1.33 7.14
N TYR A 83 7.95 0.91 6.65
CA TYR A 83 7.73 -0.49 6.27
C TYR A 83 8.65 -0.92 5.12
N GLY A 84 8.85 -0.05 4.13
CA GLY A 84 9.82 -0.27 3.06
C GLY A 84 11.22 -0.46 3.63
N VAL A 85 11.71 0.47 4.46
CA VAL A 85 13.01 0.33 5.12
C VAL A 85 13.13 -1.01 5.87
N MET A 86 12.12 -1.39 6.65
CA MET A 86 12.10 -2.66 7.39
C MET A 86 12.24 -3.88 6.47
N ILE A 87 11.46 -3.95 5.38
CA ILE A 87 11.53 -5.06 4.41
C ILE A 87 12.94 -5.21 3.82
N PHE A 88 13.58 -4.09 3.47
CA PHE A 88 14.93 -4.11 2.93
C PHE A 88 15.98 -4.47 3.99
N THR A 89 15.86 -3.96 5.22
CA THR A 89 16.76 -4.28 6.32
C THR A 89 16.69 -5.76 6.73
N LEU A 90 15.51 -6.37 6.67
CA LEU A 90 15.32 -7.80 6.98
C LEU A 90 15.76 -8.73 5.83
N GLY A 91 16.33 -8.21 4.74
CA GLY A 91 16.77 -8.99 3.59
C GLY A 91 15.63 -9.50 2.69
N MET A 92 14.40 -9.05 2.94
CA MET A 92 13.23 -9.38 2.11
C MET A 92 13.13 -8.50 0.86
N GLY A 93 13.96 -7.46 0.75
CA GLY A 93 14.01 -6.58 -0.43
C GLY A 93 14.22 -7.34 -1.76
N LYS A 94 14.85 -8.52 -1.75
CA LYS A 94 15.03 -9.37 -2.96
C LYS A 94 13.72 -9.76 -3.65
N TYR A 95 12.59 -9.70 -2.95
CA TYR A 95 11.27 -9.98 -3.52
C TYR A 95 10.62 -8.73 -4.13
N PHE A 96 11.15 -7.54 -3.85
CA PHE A 96 10.62 -6.22 -4.25
C PHE A 96 11.63 -5.44 -5.11
N MET A 97 12.52 -6.15 -5.80
CA MET A 97 13.57 -5.63 -6.69
C MET A 97 13.53 -6.35 -8.04
#